data_AF-A0A0U5GN56-F1
#
_entry.id   AF-A0A0U5GN56-F1
#
_cell.length_a   1.000
_cell.length_b   1.000
_cell.length_c   1.000
_cell.angle_alpha   90.00
_cell.angle_beta   90.00
_cell.angle_gamma   90.00
#
_symmetry.space_group_name_H-M   'P 1'
#
loop_
_entity.id
_entity.type
_entity.pdbx_description
1 polymer ?
#
loop_
_entity_poly.entity_id
_entity_poly.type
_entity_poly.pdbx_seq_one_letter_code
_entity_poly.pdbx_strand_id
1 'polypeptide(L)'
;MAAIAPGEPDLPAYRARSYQLEMFEASLKGNIIVAMGTGSGKTHIALLRIMHELENSDGKLIWFLAPTVALCLQQHKVISQHIPAAKSRTLTGLDKVELWTEQAIWDAVLQDVQVVISTHAVLVDAMTHGFVRISQLGLIIFDEAHHCVRNHPANKIMRDFYHPAVARFGPDAVPSILGLTASAGSSREELL
;
A
#
# COMPACT_ATOMS: atom_id res chain seq x y z
N MET A 1 23.49 -10.50 -43.84
CA MET A 1 23.83 -11.13 -42.54
C MET A 1 24.23 -10.02 -41.58
N ALA A 2 23.33 -9.65 -40.66
CA ALA A 2 23.64 -8.83 -39.50
C ALA A 2 22.99 -9.54 -38.30
N ALA A 3 23.81 -9.80 -37.29
CA ALA A 3 23.54 -10.67 -36.17
C ALA A 3 22.57 -10.03 -35.17
N ILE A 4 21.67 -10.85 -34.63
CA ILE A 4 20.74 -10.53 -33.55
C ILE A 4 21.54 -10.58 -32.24
N ALA A 5 21.54 -9.49 -31.47
CA ALA A 5 22.15 -9.46 -30.15
C ALA A 5 21.34 -10.32 -29.16
N PRO A 6 21.98 -11.14 -28.29
CA PRO A 6 21.26 -11.97 -27.34
C PRO A 6 21.10 -11.28 -25.99
N GLY A 7 19.91 -11.39 -25.40
CA GLY A 7 19.72 -11.38 -23.95
C GLY A 7 19.12 -10.11 -23.36
N GLU A 8 17.85 -9.85 -23.63
CA GLU A 8 16.98 -9.33 -22.56
C GLU A 8 16.58 -10.52 -21.70
N PRO A 9 16.75 -10.48 -20.36
CA PRO A 9 16.12 -11.47 -19.51
C PRO A 9 14.62 -11.25 -19.63
N ASP A 10 13.97 -12.19 -20.31
CA ASP A 10 12.53 -12.36 -20.37
C ASP A 10 12.06 -12.63 -18.93
N LEU A 11 11.86 -11.56 -18.15
CA LEU A 11 11.05 -11.62 -16.94
C LEU A 11 9.71 -12.14 -17.44
N PRO A 12 9.28 -13.37 -17.10
CA PRO A 12 8.05 -13.90 -17.66
C PRO A 12 6.96 -12.90 -17.34
N ALA A 13 6.40 -12.27 -18.38
CA ALA A 13 5.32 -11.30 -18.25
C ALA A 13 4.22 -11.99 -17.45
N TYR A 14 4.15 -11.67 -16.15
CA TYR A 14 3.29 -12.40 -15.23
C TYR A 14 1.86 -12.14 -15.67
N ARG A 15 1.24 -13.15 -16.29
CA ARG A 15 -0.15 -13.07 -16.70
C ARG A 15 -1.01 -13.30 -15.47
N ALA A 16 -1.65 -12.22 -15.01
CA ALA A 16 -2.59 -12.28 -13.92
C ALA A 16 -3.68 -13.34 -14.19
N ARG A 17 -3.98 -14.13 -13.18
CA ARG A 17 -5.06 -15.12 -13.21
C ARG A 17 -6.40 -14.39 -13.21
N SER A 18 -7.44 -15.02 -13.74
CA SER A 18 -8.78 -14.41 -13.86
C SER A 18 -9.30 -13.83 -12.53
N TYR A 19 -9.17 -14.57 -11.43
CA TYR A 19 -9.59 -14.06 -10.11
C TYR A 19 -8.76 -12.87 -9.64
N GLN A 20 -7.48 -12.75 -10.02
CA GLN A 20 -6.66 -11.60 -9.64
C GLN A 20 -7.12 -10.35 -10.38
N LEU A 21 -7.48 -10.50 -11.66
CA LEU A 21 -8.08 -9.43 -12.46
C LEU A 21 -9.45 -9.03 -11.91
N GLU A 22 -10.30 -10.01 -11.57
CA GLU A 22 -11.61 -9.75 -10.96
C GLU A 22 -11.50 -8.97 -9.65
N MET A 23 -10.59 -9.37 -8.75
CA MET A 23 -10.36 -8.66 -7.50
C MET A 23 -9.75 -7.28 -7.72
N PHE A 24 -8.86 -7.13 -8.70
CA PHE A 24 -8.32 -5.83 -9.10
C PHE A 24 -9.44 -4.91 -9.61
N GLU A 25 -10.27 -5.36 -10.54
CA GLU A 25 -11.42 -4.62 -11.08
C GLU A 25 -12.44 -4.26 -9.99
N ALA A 26 -12.69 -5.18 -9.05
CA ALA A 26 -13.53 -4.90 -7.89
C ALA A 26 -12.93 -3.77 -7.02
N SER A 27 -11.61 -3.75 -6.84
CA SER A 27 -10.94 -2.69 -6.08
C SER A 27 -11.06 -1.32 -6.75
N LEU A 28 -11.14 -1.26 -8.08
CA LEU A 28 -11.32 0.01 -8.80
C LEU A 28 -12.70 0.64 -8.58
N LYS A 29 -13.70 -0.18 -8.23
CA LYS A 29 -15.08 0.27 -7.99
C LYS A 29 -15.30 0.76 -6.56
N GLY A 30 -14.41 0.42 -5.63
CA GLY A 30 -14.49 0.83 -4.24
C GLY A 30 -13.55 0.04 -3.33
N ASN A 31 -13.59 0.38 -2.04
CA ASN A 31 -12.76 -0.28 -1.05
C ASN A 31 -13.14 -1.77 -0.91
N ILE A 32 -12.14 -2.66 -0.91
CA ILE A 32 -12.38 -4.11 -0.78
C ILE A 32 -11.38 -4.78 0.15
N ILE A 33 -11.76 -5.94 0.70
CA ILE A 33 -10.86 -6.88 1.34
C ILE A 33 -10.84 -8.19 0.55
N VAL A 34 -9.66 -8.55 0.06
CA VAL A 34 -9.42 -9.80 -0.66
C VAL A 34 -8.96 -10.87 0.33
N ALA A 35 -9.86 -11.79 0.64
CA ALA A 35 -9.58 -12.94 1.50
C ALA A 35 -9.29 -14.19 0.65
N MET A 36 -8.02 -14.59 0.56
CA MET A 36 -7.59 -15.76 -0.20
C MET A 36 -6.43 -16.46 0.51
N GLY A 37 -6.37 -17.81 0.46
CA GLY A 37 -5.35 -18.61 1.12
C GLY A 37 -3.89 -18.16 0.84
N THR A 38 -2.96 -18.52 1.71
CA THR A 38 -1.52 -18.26 1.49
C THR A 38 -1.05 -18.90 0.17
N GLY A 39 -0.08 -18.28 -0.50
CA GLY A 39 0.39 -18.76 -1.81
C GLY A 39 -0.55 -18.52 -3.00
N SER A 40 -1.74 -17.97 -2.80
CA SER A 40 -2.69 -17.60 -3.88
C SER A 40 -2.25 -16.39 -4.71
N GLY A 41 -1.13 -15.75 -4.38
CA GLY A 41 -0.61 -14.60 -5.13
C GLY A 41 -1.37 -13.29 -4.88
N LYS A 42 -1.88 -13.05 -3.66
CA LYS A 42 -2.51 -11.78 -3.23
C LYS A 42 -1.66 -10.55 -3.57
N THR A 43 -0.33 -10.65 -3.42
CA THR A 43 0.60 -9.57 -3.75
C THR A 43 0.48 -9.10 -5.20
N HIS A 44 0.13 -9.97 -6.16
CA HIS A 44 -0.06 -9.55 -7.55
C HIS A 44 -1.28 -8.66 -7.73
N ILE A 45 -2.32 -8.80 -6.91
CA ILE A 45 -3.48 -7.89 -6.94
C ILE A 45 -3.05 -6.51 -6.45
N ALA A 46 -2.22 -6.45 -5.39
CA ALA A 46 -1.61 -5.20 -4.97
C ALA A 46 -0.73 -4.58 -6.05
N LEU A 47 0.11 -5.37 -6.75
CA LEU A 47 0.94 -4.87 -7.84
C LEU A 47 0.10 -4.25 -8.97
N LEU A 48 -0.96 -4.95 -9.42
CA LEU A 48 -1.88 -4.40 -10.43
C LEU A 48 -2.50 -3.09 -9.96
N ARG A 49 -2.93 -3.04 -8.69
CA ARG A 49 -3.54 -1.85 -8.14
C ARG A 49 -2.55 -0.68 -8.00
N ILE A 50 -1.31 -0.94 -7.58
CA ILE A 50 -0.24 0.05 -7.49
C ILE A 50 0.07 0.61 -8.89
N MET A 51 0.25 -0.24 -9.90
CA MET A 51 0.55 0.21 -11.27
C MET A 51 -0.57 1.10 -11.82
N HIS A 52 -1.82 0.68 -11.65
CA HIS A 52 -2.96 1.50 -12.06
C HIS A 52 -2.98 2.86 -11.34
N GLU A 53 -2.74 2.88 -10.03
CA GLU A 53 -2.72 4.13 -9.26
C GLU A 53 -1.56 5.03 -9.71
N LEU A 54 -0.38 4.49 -9.99
CA LEU A 54 0.77 5.26 -10.49
C LEU A 54 0.52 5.89 -11.87
N GLU A 55 -0.27 5.25 -12.72
CA GLU A 55 -0.62 5.75 -14.05
C GLU A 55 -1.71 6.83 -14.02
N ASN A 56 -2.58 6.82 -13.01
CA ASN A 56 -3.79 7.65 -12.95
C ASN A 56 -3.80 8.71 -11.82
N SER A 57 -2.80 8.69 -10.93
CA SER A 57 -2.68 9.58 -9.78
C SER A 57 -1.99 10.91 -10.13
N ASP A 58 -2.55 12.02 -9.63
CA ASP A 58 -1.96 13.37 -9.68
C ASP A 58 -0.77 13.55 -8.71
N GLY A 59 0.05 12.51 -8.51
CA GLY A 59 1.21 12.53 -7.60
C GLY A 59 0.87 12.25 -6.13
N LYS A 60 -0.31 11.70 -5.83
CA LYS A 60 -0.63 11.19 -4.49
C LYS A 60 0.21 9.96 -4.16
N LEU A 61 0.57 9.83 -2.87
CA LEU A 61 1.36 8.71 -2.36
C LEU A 61 0.52 7.43 -2.27
N ILE A 62 1.17 6.31 -2.55
CA ILE A 62 0.63 4.97 -2.29
C ILE A 62 1.32 4.42 -1.04
N TRP A 63 0.54 3.94 -0.08
CA TRP A 63 1.07 3.43 1.18
C TRP A 63 0.74 1.94 1.36
N PHE A 64 1.76 1.09 1.36
CA PHE A 64 1.65 -0.34 1.61
C PHE A 64 2.02 -0.65 3.07
N LEU A 65 1.08 -1.21 3.80
CA LEU A 65 1.23 -1.55 5.22
C LEU A 65 1.42 -3.06 5.38
N ALA A 66 2.48 -3.45 6.08
CA ALA A 66 2.72 -4.84 6.46
C ALA A 66 2.83 -4.98 8.00
N PRO A 67 2.56 -6.16 8.57
CA PRO A 67 2.53 -6.31 10.03
C PRO A 67 3.93 -6.31 10.67
N THR A 68 4.98 -6.65 9.92
CA THR A 68 6.36 -6.72 10.45
C THR A 68 7.37 -6.05 9.52
N VAL A 69 8.52 -5.66 10.08
CA VAL A 69 9.65 -5.08 9.32
C VAL A 69 10.16 -6.07 8.25
N ALA A 70 10.26 -7.35 8.58
CA ALA A 70 10.69 -8.38 7.63
C ALA A 70 9.75 -8.45 6.40
N LEU A 71 8.44 -8.38 6.64
CA LEU A 71 7.45 -8.35 5.56
C LEU A 71 7.52 -7.04 4.76
N CYS A 72 7.76 -5.88 5.41
CA CYS A 72 8.00 -4.63 4.68
C CYS A 72 9.16 -4.77 3.68
N LEU A 73 10.30 -5.32 4.13
CA LEU A 73 11.47 -5.53 3.27
C LEU A 73 11.18 -6.52 2.13
N GLN A 74 10.42 -7.58 2.41
CA GLN A 74 10.02 -8.55 1.39
C GLN A 74 9.10 -7.91 0.34
N GLN A 75 8.07 -7.16 0.76
CA GLN A 75 7.14 -6.51 -0.15
C GLN A 75 7.82 -5.42 -0.97
N HIS A 76 8.72 -4.65 -0.36
CA HIS A 76 9.54 -3.68 -1.09
C HIS A 76 10.34 -4.36 -2.20
N LYS A 77 11.03 -5.47 -1.91
CA LYS A 77 11.76 -6.24 -2.93
C LYS A 77 10.85 -6.67 -4.08
N VAL A 78 9.64 -7.17 -3.78
CA VAL A 78 8.69 -7.61 -4.81
C VAL A 78 8.24 -6.42 -5.66
N ILE A 79 7.85 -5.30 -5.04
CA ILE A 79 7.42 -4.09 -5.72
C ILE A 79 8.53 -3.54 -6.62
N SER A 80 9.75 -3.35 -6.09
CA SER A 80 10.87 -2.82 -6.88
C SER A 80 11.29 -3.73 -8.04
N GLN A 81 11.07 -5.05 -7.92
CA GLN A 81 11.35 -5.99 -9.01
C GLN A 81 10.30 -5.94 -10.13
N HIS A 82 9.04 -5.71 -9.80
CA HIS A 82 7.94 -5.71 -10.78
C HIS A 82 7.65 -4.32 -11.34
N ILE A 83 7.95 -3.27 -10.58
CA ILE A 83 7.69 -1.87 -10.92
C ILE A 83 8.98 -1.06 -10.72
N PRO A 84 10.08 -1.36 -11.45
CA PRO A 84 11.38 -0.71 -11.24
C PRO A 84 11.37 0.80 -11.51
N ALA A 85 10.40 1.29 -12.31
CA ALA A 85 10.22 2.70 -12.57
C ALA A 85 9.60 3.47 -11.39
N ALA A 86 8.91 2.78 -10.47
CA ALA A 86 8.31 3.42 -9.31
C ALA A 86 9.37 3.75 -8.26
N LYS A 87 9.40 5.00 -7.83
CA LYS A 87 10.25 5.41 -6.70
C LYS A 87 9.65 4.89 -5.39
N SER A 88 10.07 3.70 -4.96
CA SER A 88 9.61 3.07 -3.71
C SER A 88 10.60 3.24 -2.56
N ARG A 89 10.10 3.36 -1.33
CA ARG A 89 10.93 3.46 -0.12
C ARG A 89 10.30 2.70 1.05
N THR A 90 11.14 2.04 1.86
CA THR A 90 10.72 1.48 3.15
C THR A 90 10.89 2.49 4.28
N LEU A 91 9.90 2.59 5.16
CA LEU A 91 9.98 3.34 6.42
C LEU A 91 9.67 2.41 7.57
N THR A 92 10.67 2.09 8.37
CA THR A 92 10.57 1.07 9.42
C THR A 92 11.29 1.52 10.70
N GLY A 93 11.16 0.77 11.79
CA GLY A 93 11.94 1.04 13.01
C GLY A 93 13.46 0.96 12.83
N LEU A 94 13.96 0.39 11.73
CA LEU A 94 15.40 0.41 11.40
C LEU A 94 15.89 1.80 11.00
N ASP A 95 14.99 2.62 10.48
CA ASP A 95 15.27 3.99 10.02
C ASP A 95 15.18 5.01 11.18
N LYS A 96 14.87 4.53 12.39
CA LYS A 96 14.64 5.34 13.60
C LYS A 96 13.62 6.45 13.40
N VAL A 97 12.54 6.12 12.68
CA VAL A 97 11.46 7.06 12.32
C VAL A 97 10.83 7.73 13.54
N GLU A 98 10.89 7.09 14.70
CA GLU A 98 10.43 7.64 15.99
C GLU A 98 11.20 8.88 16.44
N LEU A 99 12.40 9.11 15.90
CA LEU A 99 13.22 10.29 16.19
C LEU A 99 12.90 11.46 15.24
N TRP A 100 12.06 11.25 14.23
CA TRP A 100 11.74 12.27 13.23
C TRP A 100 10.60 13.17 13.73
N THR A 101 10.97 14.20 14.49
CA THR A 101 10.03 15.11 15.15
C THR A 101 9.70 16.38 14.34
N GLU A 102 10.32 16.55 13.17
CA GLU A 102 10.19 17.74 12.33
C GLU A 102 9.57 17.40 10.97
N GLN A 103 8.64 18.25 10.51
CA GLN A 103 7.97 18.10 9.20
C GLN A 103 8.99 18.06 8.05
N ALA A 104 10.04 18.87 8.11
CA ALA A 104 11.07 18.96 7.07
C ALA A 104 11.79 17.60 6.82
N ILE A 105 11.90 16.76 7.85
CA ILE A 105 12.49 15.42 7.70
C ILE A 105 11.57 14.53 6.87
N TRP A 106 10.27 14.53 7.19
CA TRP A 106 9.27 13.77 6.44
C TRP A 106 9.15 14.26 5.00
N ASP A 107 9.14 15.57 4.79
CA ASP A 107 9.10 16.17 3.46
C ASP A 107 10.31 15.75 2.61
N ALA A 108 11.52 15.77 3.19
CA ALA A 108 12.74 15.36 2.50
C ALA A 108 12.77 13.85 2.21
N VAL A 109 12.31 13.02 3.15
CA VAL A 109 12.28 11.55 2.99
C VAL A 109 11.25 11.09 1.96
N LEU A 110 10.10 11.78 1.92
CA LEU A 110 9.00 11.49 0.99
C LEU A 110 9.14 12.23 -0.34
N GLN A 111 10.12 13.12 -0.48
CA GLN A 111 10.39 13.82 -1.74
C GLN A 111 10.62 12.80 -2.86
N ASP A 112 9.90 12.99 -3.96
CA ASP A 112 9.90 12.12 -5.15
C ASP A 112 9.50 10.65 -4.89
N VAL A 113 9.10 10.28 -3.67
CA VAL A 113 8.62 8.93 -3.40
C VAL A 113 7.19 8.79 -3.91
N GLN A 114 6.88 7.67 -4.56
CA GLN A 114 5.54 7.35 -5.03
C GLN A 114 4.90 6.23 -4.22
N VAL A 115 5.72 5.26 -3.77
CA VAL A 115 5.25 4.11 -2.99
C VAL A 115 6.03 4.01 -1.68
N VAL A 116 5.34 4.09 -0.56
CA VAL A 116 5.91 3.90 0.78
C VAL A 116 5.50 2.54 1.30
N ILE A 117 6.45 1.77 1.84
CA ILE A 117 6.19 0.50 2.51
C ILE A 117 6.57 0.65 3.98
N SER A 118 5.63 0.45 4.89
CA SER A 118 5.91 0.59 6.32
C SER A 118 5.14 -0.41 7.16
N THR A 119 5.48 -0.47 8.45
CA THR A 119 4.57 -1.08 9.41
C THR A 119 3.39 -0.14 9.68
N HIS A 120 2.29 -0.70 10.19
CA HIS A 120 1.10 0.06 10.57
C HIS A 120 1.39 1.17 11.59
N ALA A 121 2.33 0.95 12.52
CA ALA A 121 2.73 1.91 13.54
C ALA A 121 3.31 3.19 12.93
N VAL A 122 4.18 3.05 11.92
CA VAL A 122 4.84 4.20 11.28
C VAL A 122 3.84 5.17 10.66
N LEU A 123 2.85 4.66 9.90
CA LEU A 123 1.86 5.53 9.29
C LEU A 123 0.95 6.17 10.33
N VAL A 124 0.44 5.41 11.31
CA VAL A 124 -0.45 6.01 12.32
C VAL A 124 0.27 7.08 13.14
N ASP A 125 1.54 6.89 13.49
CA ASP A 125 2.31 7.88 14.25
C ASP A 125 2.57 9.13 13.39
N ALA A 126 2.96 8.95 12.12
CA ALA A 126 3.15 10.05 11.18
C ALA A 126 1.87 10.87 10.98
N MET A 127 0.71 10.22 10.91
CA MET A 127 -0.57 10.89 10.81
C MET A 127 -0.99 11.57 12.11
N THR A 128 -0.75 10.94 13.25
CA THR A 128 -1.06 11.50 14.58
C THR A 128 -0.31 12.78 14.85
N HIS A 129 0.96 12.85 14.43
CA HIS A 129 1.77 14.06 14.54
C HIS A 129 1.54 15.07 13.40
N GLY A 130 0.71 14.74 12.42
CA GLY A 130 0.38 15.61 11.29
C GLY A 130 1.43 15.66 10.18
N PHE A 131 2.47 14.83 10.26
CA PHE A 131 3.53 14.74 9.26
C PHE A 131 3.04 14.23 7.91
N VAL A 132 2.09 13.29 7.95
CA VAL A 132 1.41 12.74 6.77
C VAL A 132 -0.09 12.96 6.92
N ARG A 133 -0.71 13.60 5.94
CA ARG A 133 -2.16 13.82 5.91
C ARG A 133 -2.81 12.78 5.02
N ILE A 134 -4.00 12.32 5.42
CA ILE A 134 -4.78 11.33 4.65
C ILE A 134 -5.03 11.79 3.20
N SER A 135 -5.20 13.09 2.97
CA SER A 135 -5.45 13.68 1.65
C SER A 135 -4.23 13.63 0.70
N GLN A 136 -3.02 13.38 1.23
CA GLN A 136 -1.83 13.16 0.41
C GLN A 136 -1.76 11.74 -0.15
N LEU A 137 -2.62 10.83 0.33
CA LEU A 137 -2.62 9.43 -0.05
C LEU A 137 -3.70 9.17 -1.12
N GLY A 138 -3.34 8.42 -2.16
CA GLY A 138 -4.27 7.94 -3.19
C GLY A 138 -4.77 6.52 -2.93
N LEU A 139 -3.91 5.70 -2.32
CA LEU A 139 -4.19 4.30 -2.03
C LEU A 139 -3.48 3.85 -0.75
N ILE A 140 -4.20 3.13 0.10
CA ILE A 140 -3.63 2.40 1.24
C ILE A 140 -3.89 0.90 1.04
N ILE A 141 -2.84 0.11 1.14
CA ILE A 141 -2.91 -1.36 1.07
C ILE A 141 -2.60 -1.93 2.45
N PHE A 142 -3.50 -2.73 3.01
CA PHE A 142 -3.30 -3.44 4.28
C PHE A 142 -2.97 -4.90 4.01
N ASP A 143 -1.71 -5.31 4.20
CA ASP A 143 -1.32 -6.72 4.17
C ASP A 143 -1.58 -7.39 5.52
N GLU A 144 -2.06 -8.64 5.47
CA GLU A 144 -2.66 -9.35 6.60
C GLU A 144 -3.72 -8.53 7.34
N ALA A 145 -4.67 -8.00 6.56
CA ALA A 145 -5.78 -7.17 7.01
C ALA A 145 -6.61 -7.78 8.16
N HIS A 146 -6.56 -9.11 8.36
CA HIS A 146 -7.20 -9.77 9.50
C HIS A 146 -6.66 -9.35 10.87
N HIS A 147 -5.48 -8.73 10.94
CA HIS A 147 -4.94 -8.13 12.17
C HIS A 147 -5.56 -6.77 12.51
N CYS A 148 -6.31 -6.16 11.58
CA CYS A 148 -6.99 -4.88 11.76
C CYS A 148 -8.26 -5.09 12.59
N VAL A 149 -8.06 -5.32 13.89
CA VAL A 149 -9.13 -5.46 14.87
C VAL A 149 -8.87 -4.59 16.10
N ARG A 150 -9.92 -4.02 16.68
CA ARG A 150 -9.90 -3.33 17.99
C ARG A 150 -8.89 -2.16 18.02
N ASN A 151 -7.93 -2.17 18.93
CA ASN A 151 -6.95 -1.10 19.12
C ASN A 151 -5.70 -1.25 18.24
N HIS A 152 -5.73 -2.13 17.24
CA HIS A 152 -4.61 -2.30 16.31
C HIS A 152 -4.32 -0.98 15.56
N PRO A 153 -3.05 -0.60 15.34
CA PRO A 153 -2.68 0.62 14.61
C PRO A 153 -3.40 0.81 13.28
N ALA A 154 -3.67 -0.29 12.56
CA ALA A 154 -4.44 -0.26 11.32
C ALA A 154 -5.88 0.27 11.50
N ASN A 155 -6.59 -0.17 12.54
CA ASN A 155 -7.93 0.33 12.82
C ASN A 155 -7.91 1.79 13.28
N LYS A 156 -6.85 2.22 13.98
CA LYS A 156 -6.68 3.64 14.33
C LYS A 156 -6.59 4.53 13.08
N ILE A 157 -5.89 4.09 12.02
CA ILE A 157 -5.84 4.82 10.75
C ILE A 157 -7.26 5.04 10.21
N MET A 158 -8.08 4.00 10.21
CA MET A 158 -9.45 4.08 9.71
C MET A 158 -10.34 4.96 10.59
N ARG A 159 -10.37 4.67 11.89
CA ARG A 159 -11.24 5.35 12.87
C ARG A 159 -10.89 6.81 13.08
N ASP A 160 -9.62 7.13 13.22
CA ASP A 160 -9.18 8.46 13.68
C ASP A 160 -8.92 9.41 12.50
N PHE A 161 -8.69 8.89 11.28
CA PHE A 161 -8.34 9.70 10.11
C PHE A 161 -9.25 9.45 8.91
N TYR A 162 -9.43 8.20 8.48
CA TYR A 162 -10.17 7.89 7.25
C TYR A 162 -11.65 8.26 7.35
N HIS A 163 -12.41 7.64 8.27
CA HIS A 163 -13.85 7.87 8.39
C HIS A 163 -14.20 9.31 8.76
N PRO A 164 -13.47 10.00 9.66
CA PRO A 164 -13.69 11.42 9.92
C PRO A 164 -13.47 12.29 8.67
N ALA A 165 -12.46 11.98 7.84
CA ALA A 165 -12.21 12.71 6.61
C ALA A 165 -13.33 12.47 5.58
N VAL A 166 -13.82 11.23 5.44
CA VAL A 166 -15.00 10.93 4.60
C VAL A 166 -16.21 11.74 5.05
N ALA A 167 -16.52 11.73 6.36
CA ALA A 167 -17.68 12.42 6.91
C ALA A 167 -17.60 13.95 6.72
N ARG A 168 -16.39 14.52 6.77
CA ARG A 168 -16.18 15.97 6.71
C ARG A 168 -15.99 16.50 5.29
N PHE A 169 -15.34 15.74 4.41
CA PHE A 169 -14.89 16.22 3.11
C PHE A 169 -15.39 15.38 1.92
N GLY A 170 -16.08 14.26 2.19
CA GLY A 170 -16.60 13.36 1.17
C GLY A 170 -15.63 12.24 0.78
N PRO A 171 -16.11 11.25 0.01
CA PRO A 171 -15.34 10.07 -0.37
C PRO A 171 -14.15 10.36 -1.30
N ASP A 172 -14.19 11.46 -2.07
CA ASP A 172 -13.11 11.83 -3.00
C ASP A 172 -11.88 12.45 -2.29
N ALA A 173 -12.03 12.82 -1.01
CA ALA A 173 -10.98 13.44 -0.21
C ALA A 173 -10.06 12.44 0.50
N VAL A 174 -10.32 11.14 0.37
CA VAL A 174 -9.60 10.05 1.04
C VAL A 174 -9.02 9.05 0.03
N PRO A 175 -8.01 8.26 0.41
CA PRO A 175 -7.47 7.23 -0.46
C PRO A 175 -8.49 6.10 -0.69
N SER A 176 -8.26 5.32 -1.75
CA SER A 176 -8.85 3.98 -1.83
C SER A 176 -8.19 3.02 -0.84
N ILE A 177 -8.94 2.01 -0.39
CA ILE A 177 -8.46 0.98 0.55
C ILE A 177 -8.49 -0.40 -0.12
N LEU A 178 -7.36 -1.10 -0.08
CA LEU A 178 -7.24 -2.51 -0.46
C LEU A 178 -6.72 -3.33 0.72
N GLY A 179 -7.58 -4.15 1.31
CA GLY A 179 -7.18 -5.15 2.30
C GLY A 179 -6.78 -6.48 1.63
N LEU A 180 -5.67 -7.07 2.05
CA LEU A 180 -5.24 -8.40 1.64
C LEU A 180 -5.14 -9.29 2.89
N THR A 181 -5.75 -10.46 2.86
CA THR A 181 -5.70 -11.38 4.02
C THR A 181 -5.76 -12.83 3.61
N ALA A 182 -5.06 -13.70 4.35
CA ALA A 182 -5.22 -15.14 4.23
C ALA A 182 -6.48 -15.70 4.91
N SER A 183 -7.13 -14.91 5.77
CA SER A 183 -8.24 -15.33 6.61
C SER A 183 -9.46 -14.41 6.45
N ALA A 184 -10.65 -15.00 6.30
CA ALA A 184 -11.94 -14.31 6.28
C ALA A 184 -12.40 -14.00 7.72
N GLY A 185 -11.64 -13.16 8.43
CA GLY A 185 -11.99 -12.66 9.76
C GLY A 185 -12.88 -11.40 9.72
N SER A 186 -13.27 -10.91 10.91
CA SER A 186 -14.18 -9.77 11.15
C SER A 186 -13.67 -8.39 10.68
N SER A 187 -12.56 -8.30 9.96
CA SER A 187 -11.91 -7.03 9.59
C SER A 187 -12.66 -6.21 8.55
N ARG A 188 -13.72 -6.76 7.95
CA ARG A 188 -14.57 -6.05 6.98
C ARG A 188 -15.25 -4.83 7.59
N GLU A 189 -15.77 -4.95 8.81
CA GLU A 189 -16.49 -3.85 9.48
C GLU A 189 -15.56 -2.73 9.96
N GLU A 190 -14.25 -3.00 10.10
CA GLU A 190 -13.28 -2.03 10.59
C GLU A 190 -12.51 -1.31 9.47
N LEU A 191 -12.43 -1.89 8.27
CA LEU A 191 -11.65 -1.35 7.15
C LEU A 191 -12.49 -0.79 5.98
N LEU A 192 -13.78 -1.14 5.88
CA LEU A 192 -14.68 -0.68 4.82
C LEU A 192 -15.79 0.18 5.41
#